data_AF-A0A5K1ITA9-F1
#
_entry.id   AF-A0A5K1ITA9-F1
#
_cell.length_a   1.000
_cell.length_b   1.000
_cell.length_c   1.000
_cell.angle_alpha   90.00
_cell.angle_beta   90.00
_cell.angle_gamma   90.00
#
_symmetry.space_group_name_H-M   'P 1'
#
loop_
_entity.id
_entity.type
_entity.pdbx_description
1 polymer ?
#
loop_
_entity_poly.entity_id
_entity_poly.type
_entity_poly.pdbx_seq_one_letter_code
_entity_poly.pdbx_strand_id
1 'polypeptide(L)'
;METIKSKLAAYEKACEECDAADAAWGNDPENEELEREFDRTYSMQWRAMRDLIDAVSEFAEGRLTREECRVLVISKCDELAELISGVA
;
A
#
# COMPACT_ATOMS: atom_id res chain seq x y z
N MET A 1 -0.74 -14.16 -13.21
CA MET A 1 -1.05 -12.73 -13.37
C MET A 1 -1.70 -12.31 -12.07
N GLU A 2 -1.05 -11.46 -11.28
CA GLU A 2 -1.64 -10.95 -10.04
C GLU A 2 -2.81 -10.03 -10.40
N THR A 3 -3.88 -10.09 -9.60
CA THR A 3 -5.08 -9.27 -9.78
C THR A 3 -4.96 -7.98 -8.97
N ILE A 4 -5.74 -6.95 -9.31
CA ILE A 4 -5.85 -5.74 -8.50
C ILE A 4 -6.25 -6.05 -7.04
N LYS A 5 -7.08 -7.09 -6.82
CA LYS A 5 -7.44 -7.61 -5.48
C LYS A 5 -6.24 -8.14 -4.71
N SER A 6 -5.37 -8.93 -5.34
CA SER A 6 -4.16 -9.42 -4.68
C SER A 6 -3.15 -8.31 -4.40
N LYS A 7 -3.07 -7.28 -5.26
CA LYS A 7 -2.23 -6.10 -5.02
C LYS A 7 -2.75 -5.23 -3.88
N LEU A 8 -4.07 -5.07 -3.77
CA LEU A 8 -4.70 -4.39 -2.64
C LEU A 8 -4.40 -5.12 -1.32
N ALA A 9 -4.64 -6.43 -1.26
CA ALA A 9 -4.35 -7.23 -0.06
C ALA A 9 -2.85 -7.21 0.32
N ALA A 10 -1.95 -7.18 -0.66
CA ALA A 10 -0.52 -7.06 -0.41
C ALA A 10 -0.15 -5.67 0.16
N TYR A 11 -0.81 -4.60 -0.31
CA TYR A 11 -0.62 -3.26 0.21
C TYR A 11 -1.17 -3.12 1.64
N GLU A 12 -2.38 -3.59 1.91
CA GLU A 12 -2.99 -3.61 3.25
C GLU A 12 -2.08 -4.32 4.26
N LYS A 13 -1.62 -5.53 3.92
CA LYS A 13 -0.69 -6.27 4.77
C LYS A 13 0.63 -5.52 5.00
N ALA A 14 1.18 -4.88 3.98
CA ALA A 14 2.42 -4.11 4.13
C ALA A 14 2.23 -2.86 4.99
N CYS A 15 1.04 -2.25 4.99
CA CYS A 15 0.68 -1.19 5.93
C CYS A 15 0.63 -1.70 7.36
N GLU A 16 -0.06 -2.82 7.62
CA GLU A 16 -0.12 -3.42 8.96
C GLU A 16 1.27 -3.75 9.53
N GLU A 17 2.15 -4.34 8.71
CA GLU A 17 3.53 -4.65 9.10
C GLU A 17 4.35 -3.38 9.38
N CYS A 18 4.17 -2.33 8.56
CA CYS A 18 4.87 -1.06 8.73
C CYS A 18 4.40 -0.30 9.97
N ASP A 19 3.10 -0.26 10.24
CA ASP A 19 2.53 0.40 11.41
C ASP A 19 2.98 -0.29 12.70
N ALA A 20 3.07 -1.63 12.69
CA ALA A 20 3.59 -2.38 13.82
C ALA A 20 5.09 -2.10 14.08
N ALA A 21 5.90 -2.00 13.02
CA ALA A 21 7.32 -1.67 13.13
C ALA A 21 7.56 -0.22 13.59
N ASP A 22 6.76 0.74 13.08
CA ASP A 22 6.79 2.15 13.50
C ASP A 22 6.45 2.27 14.99
N ALA A 23 5.37 1.60 15.44
CA ALA A 23 4.99 1.59 16.85
C ALA A 23 6.08 0.95 17.74
N ALA A 24 6.75 -0.11 17.27
CA ALA A 24 7.84 -0.72 18.01
C ALA A 24 9.04 0.22 18.14
N TRP A 25 9.48 0.82 17.03
CA TRP A 25 10.59 1.79 17.02
C TRP A 25 10.26 3.05 17.81
N GLY A 26 9.03 3.57 17.73
CA GLY A 26 8.58 4.72 18.51
C GLY A 26 8.60 4.50 20.03
N ASN A 27 8.50 3.25 20.49
CA ASN A 27 8.64 2.90 21.91
C ASN A 27 10.11 2.79 22.37
N ASP A 28 11.05 2.54 21.45
CA ASP A 28 12.48 2.43 21.71
C ASP A 28 13.31 2.96 20.52
N PRO A 29 13.38 4.29 20.35
CA PRO A 29 13.90 4.90 19.12
C PRO A 29 15.43 4.80 18.96
N GLU A 30 16.16 4.47 20.04
CA GLU A 30 17.62 4.25 19.99
C GLU A 30 17.98 2.82 19.57
N ASN A 31 16.99 1.96 19.36
CA ASN A 31 17.19 0.57 18.98
C ASN A 31 17.41 0.42 17.47
N GLU A 32 18.68 0.23 17.08
CA GLU A 32 19.09 0.06 15.67
C GLU A 32 18.46 -1.15 14.96
N GLU A 33 17.99 -2.16 15.70
CA GLU A 33 17.29 -3.31 15.09
C GLU A 33 15.85 -2.95 14.73
N LEU A 34 15.17 -2.20 15.60
CA LEU A 34 13.82 -1.70 15.34
C LEU A 34 13.82 -0.66 14.22
N GLU A 35 14.82 0.22 14.18
CA GLU A 35 15.00 1.17 13.07
C GLU A 35 15.18 0.43 11.73
N ARG A 36 16.04 -0.60 11.69
CA ARG A 36 16.25 -1.43 10.49
C ARG A 36 15.01 -2.19 10.06
N GLU A 37 14.23 -2.67 11.01
CA GLU A 37 12.95 -3.35 10.72
C GLU A 37 11.95 -2.35 10.14
N PHE A 38 11.82 -1.16 10.73
CA PHE A 38 10.96 -0.10 10.23
C PHE A 38 11.35 0.36 8.82
N ASP A 39 12.64 0.60 8.56
CA ASP A 39 13.16 0.94 7.22
C ASP A 39 12.80 -0.14 6.18
N ARG A 40 12.89 -1.42 6.58
CA ARG A 40 12.54 -2.55 5.71
C ARG A 40 11.05 -2.57 5.40
N THR A 41 10.19 -2.48 6.42
CA THR A 41 8.74 -2.53 6.25
C THR A 41 8.22 -1.31 5.49
N TYR A 42 8.78 -0.12 5.75
CA TYR A 42 8.47 1.10 5.00
C TYR A 42 8.83 0.96 3.51
N SER A 43 10.00 0.39 3.21
CA SER A 43 10.41 0.09 1.84
C SER A 43 9.48 -0.93 1.16
N MET A 44 8.95 -1.90 1.91
CA MET A 44 7.98 -2.88 1.40
C MET A 44 6.61 -2.25 1.14
N GLN A 45 6.11 -1.43 2.07
CA GLN A 45 4.86 -0.67 1.93
C GLN A 45 4.93 0.22 0.69
N TRP A 46 6.03 0.96 0.49
CA TRP A 46 6.21 1.81 -0.68
C TRP A 46 6.20 1.03 -1.99
N ARG A 47 6.80 -0.16 -2.03
CA ARG A 47 6.77 -1.05 -3.21
C ARG A 47 5.36 -1.53 -3.50
N ALA A 48 4.66 -2.04 -2.48
CA ALA A 48 3.28 -2.51 -2.63
C ALA A 48 2.32 -1.40 -3.07
N MET A 49 2.52 -0.18 -2.56
CA MET A 49 1.76 1.01 -2.98
C MET A 49 1.97 1.30 -4.47
N ARG A 50 3.23 1.29 -4.96
CA ARG A 50 3.51 1.52 -6.39
C ARG A 50 2.89 0.46 -7.28
N ASP A 51 3.02 -0.81 -6.89
CA ASP A 51 2.41 -1.93 -7.60
C ASP A 51 0.88 -1.79 -7.67
N LEU A 52 0.24 -1.35 -6.58
CA LEU A 52 -1.20 -1.10 -6.57
C LEU A 52 -1.58 0.09 -7.45
N ILE A 53 -0.81 1.18 -7.45
CA ILE A 53 -1.03 2.32 -8.34
C ILE A 53 -0.96 1.90 -9.82
N ASP A 54 0.02 1.07 -10.17
CA ASP A 54 0.15 0.56 -11.53
C ASP A 54 -1.05 -0.33 -11.90
N ALA A 55 -1.49 -1.23 -11.00
CA ALA A 55 -2.66 -2.07 -11.22
C ALA A 55 -3.98 -1.25 -11.33
N VAL A 56 -4.14 -0.19 -10.53
CA VAL A 56 -5.29 0.74 -10.63
C VAL A 56 -5.25 1.49 -11.95
N SER A 57 -4.07 1.93 -12.39
CA SER A 57 -3.90 2.63 -13.66
C SER A 57 -4.24 1.73 -14.85
N GLU A 58 -3.87 0.45 -14.80
CA GLU A 58 -4.25 -0.56 -15.80
C GLU A 58 -5.77 -0.78 -15.79
N PHE A 59 -6.36 -0.95 -14.61
CA PHE A 59 -7.81 -1.13 -14.44
C PHE A 59 -8.62 0.08 -14.92
N ALA A 60 -8.08 1.29 -14.77
CA ALA A 60 -8.73 2.51 -15.21
C ALA A 60 -8.71 2.69 -16.74
N GLU A 61 -7.92 1.90 -17.49
CA GLU A 61 -7.86 1.93 -18.96
C GLU A 61 -7.68 3.36 -19.53
N GLY A 62 -6.86 4.19 -18.87
CA GLY A 62 -6.59 5.57 -19.29
C GLY A 62 -7.70 6.58 -18.96
N ARG A 63 -8.75 6.19 -18.24
CA ARG A 63 -9.80 7.09 -17.73
C ARG A 63 -9.34 7.95 -16.56
N LEU A 64 -8.28 7.52 -15.89
CA LEU A 64 -7.62 8.23 -14.81
C LEU A 64 -6.15 8.46 -15.16
N THR A 65 -5.64 9.61 -14.77
CA THR A 65 -4.20 9.89 -14.76
C THR A 65 -3.49 9.11 -13.66
N ARG A 66 -2.18 8.95 -13.79
CA ARG A 66 -1.35 8.30 -12.76
C ARG A 66 -1.45 9.01 -11.40
N GLU A 67 -1.61 10.34 -11.39
CA GLU A 67 -1.76 11.11 -10.15
C GLU A 67 -3.13 10.85 -9.51
N GLU A 68 -4.22 10.78 -10.28
CA GLU A 68 -5.53 10.40 -9.76
C GLU A 68 -5.53 8.97 -9.20
N CYS A 69 -4.86 8.02 -9.87
CA CYS A 69 -4.68 6.66 -9.36
C CYS A 69 -3.90 6.65 -8.03
N ARG A 70 -2.84 7.47 -7.94
CA ARG A 70 -2.07 7.64 -6.70
C ARG A 70 -2.93 8.20 -5.57
N VAL A 71 -3.74 9.23 -5.82
CA VAL A 71 -4.65 9.81 -4.83
C VAL A 71 -5.68 8.78 -4.35
N LEU A 72 -6.21 7.94 -5.25
CA LEU A 72 -7.12 6.86 -4.89
C LEU A 72 -6.47 5.87 -3.93
N VAL A 73 -5.24 5.43 -4.23
CA VAL A 73 -4.52 4.48 -3.38
C VAL A 73 -4.16 5.07 -2.02
N ILE A 74 -3.65 6.30 -1.98
CA ILE A 74 -3.11 6.90 -0.74
C ILE A 74 -4.22 7.44 0.18
N SER A 75 -5.22 8.11 -0.40
CA SER A 75 -6.19 8.90 0.38
C SER A 75 -7.59 8.29 0.42
N LYS A 76 -7.86 7.30 -0.43
CA LYS A 76 -9.19 6.71 -0.62
C LYS A 76 -9.10 5.19 -0.76
N CYS A 77 -8.15 4.56 -0.06
CA CYS A 77 -7.92 3.11 -0.19
C CYS A 77 -9.17 2.30 0.16
N ASP A 78 -9.97 2.74 1.14
CA ASP A 78 -11.24 2.12 1.50
C ASP A 78 -12.28 2.24 0.37
N GLU A 79 -12.44 3.42 -0.24
CA GLU A 79 -13.32 3.61 -1.41
C GLU A 79 -12.85 2.73 -2.59
N LEU A 80 -11.53 2.60 -2.79
CA LEU A 80 -10.95 1.74 -3.80
C LEU A 80 -11.25 0.25 -3.53
N ALA A 81 -11.17 -0.18 -2.26
CA ALA A 81 -11.49 -1.54 -1.84
C ALA A 81 -12.97 -1.88 -2.10
N GLU A 82 -13.88 -0.95 -1.82
CA GLU A 82 -15.32 -1.09 -2.12
C GLU A 82 -15.56 -1.22 -3.63
N LEU A 83 -14.95 -0.36 -4.44
CA LEU A 83 -15.06 -0.40 -5.90
C LEU A 83 -14.55 -1.74 -6.46
N ILE A 84 -13.40 -2.22 -6.00
CA ILE A 84 -12.82 -3.49 -6.43
C ILE A 84 -13.68 -4.69 -6.00
N SER A 85 -14.36 -4.59 -4.85
CA SER A 85 -15.23 -5.64 -4.32
C SER A 85 -16.56 -5.73 -5.04
N GLY A 86 -17.10 -4.61 -5.53
CA GLY A 86 -18.36 -4.53 -6.28
C GLY A 86 -18.30 -4.99 -7.74
N VAL A 87 -17.11 -5.15 -8.32
CA VAL A 87 -16.89 -5.60 -9.72
C VAL A 87 -16.86 -7.14 -9.82
N ALA A 88 -17.85 -7.81 -9.22
CA ALA A 88 -18.02 -9.27 -9.28
C ALA A 88 -19.11 -9.68 -10.27
#